data_AF-A0AAI8BCF4-F1
#
_entry.id   AF-A0AAI8BCF4-F1
#
_cell.length_a   1.000
_cell.length_b   1.000
_cell.length_c   1.000
_cell.angle_alpha   90.00
_cell.angle_beta   90.00
_cell.angle_gamma   90.00
#
_symmetry.space_group_name_H-M   'P 1'
#
loop_
_entity.id
_entity.type
_entity.pdbx_description
1 polymer ?
#
loop_
_entity_poly.entity_id
_entity_poly.type
_entity_poly.pdbx_seq_one_letter_code
_entity_poly.pdbx_strand_id
1 'polypeptide(L)'
;MINVDAFVACARPGERVVVGGGARGPAVSVARLGMKERLFAFLAHVPLIKHCDAVRRYAEQVHTENRRVLEVFVLALSKRYGAEGAKAAFDYGARRDGAPLDRRLVRNMVSIAEHFHGTGDAKPLARQIVFRTWECRGVKHPGHASLTIKNQVDADAGRHVYEHVSWWPNQRLRDKGFDRVEPKTLSGYQIDKRSEISNATEQRLRQGDAARRKILADGYKYANQEERHDARFFPRAGQKLDKEAEWGLSARKVYFPAIGFNCDKRDATGQGAFVLFGLNEVAMLRDARTVKAAASTGALKYQMISTAENCASIALRVLRSGGAEHFVSYTAAWFSEDPNRAHAYAQAVQARIDTLNRLRTDIARYCERLGGSASVQQAWRAFSKAGETSAGQAARDALAPEAERGHAAHANAHAPRQARPDDHTREVDRIGAYFAALSAGRSSKHRDRADADLADAMKRCAPSPRDDVATLTRKARVFVETLGRHLGAPPPDVPSALRMLAAHAMIGQIEAFMAIAIAA
;
A
#
# COMPACT_ATOMS: atom_id res chain seq x y z
N MET A 1 -4.06 -12.01 23.68
CA MET A 1 -5.02 -11.85 22.56
C MET A 1 -4.45 -12.56 21.34
N ILE A 2 -5.22 -13.41 20.68
CA ILE A 2 -4.71 -14.33 19.65
C ILE A 2 -4.55 -13.61 18.29
N ASN A 3 -3.39 -13.78 17.63
CA ASN A 3 -3.13 -13.28 16.27
C ASN A 3 -3.56 -14.32 15.21
N VAL A 4 -3.93 -13.85 14.02
CA VAL A 4 -4.26 -14.63 12.81
C VAL A 4 -3.19 -15.68 12.50
N ASP A 5 -1.89 -15.37 12.68
CA ASP A 5 -0.80 -16.31 12.38
C ASP A 5 -0.87 -17.59 13.22
N ALA A 6 -1.39 -17.51 14.45
CA ALA A 6 -1.58 -18.69 15.30
C ALA A 6 -2.64 -19.65 14.73
N PHE A 7 -3.71 -19.11 14.15
CA PHE A 7 -4.73 -19.91 13.45
C PHE A 7 -4.16 -20.53 12.17
N VAL A 8 -3.40 -19.77 11.39
CA VAL A 8 -2.75 -20.26 10.17
C VAL A 8 -1.78 -21.41 10.47
N ALA A 9 -0.99 -21.29 11.55
CA ALA A 9 -0.05 -22.33 11.97
C ALA A 9 -0.75 -23.61 12.47
N CYS A 10 -1.89 -23.48 13.16
CA CYS A 10 -2.64 -24.63 13.70
C CYS A 10 -3.54 -25.31 12.66
N ALA A 11 -3.95 -24.63 11.59
CA ALA A 11 -4.89 -25.18 10.64
C ALA A 11 -4.23 -26.22 9.71
N ARG A 12 -4.45 -27.51 9.96
CA ARG A 12 -3.98 -28.62 9.12
C ARG A 12 -5.12 -29.32 8.37
N PRO A 13 -4.84 -30.04 7.26
CA PRO A 13 -5.86 -30.83 6.57
C PRO A 13 -6.42 -31.93 7.48
N GLY A 14 -7.75 -32.04 7.58
CA GLY A 14 -8.41 -33.07 8.40
C GLY A 14 -8.39 -32.83 9.91
N GLU A 15 -7.78 -31.75 10.38
CA GLU A 15 -7.70 -31.38 11.79
C GLU A 15 -8.62 -30.20 12.11
N ARG A 16 -9.25 -30.22 13.30
CA ARG A 16 -10.11 -29.15 13.80
C ARG A 16 -9.33 -28.19 14.68
N VAL A 17 -9.38 -26.90 14.36
CA VAL A 17 -8.82 -25.86 15.24
C VAL A 17 -9.75 -25.62 16.43
N VAL A 18 -9.18 -25.51 17.63
CA VAL A 18 -9.88 -25.19 18.87
C VAL A 18 -9.22 -24.03 19.61
N VAL A 19 -10.01 -23.32 20.42
CA VAL A 19 -9.55 -22.23 21.28
C VAL A 19 -9.81 -22.64 22.72
N GLY A 20 -8.75 -22.86 23.48
CA GLY A 20 -8.79 -23.24 24.89
C GLY A 20 -8.18 -22.17 25.80
N GLY A 21 -8.36 -22.32 27.11
CA GLY A 21 -7.61 -21.56 28.11
C GLY A 21 -6.27 -22.23 28.40
N GLY A 22 -5.17 -21.53 28.18
CA GLY A 22 -3.83 -21.94 28.63
C GLY A 22 -3.38 -21.15 29.86
N ALA A 23 -2.27 -21.57 30.48
CA ALA A 23 -1.69 -20.91 31.65
C ALA A 23 -1.34 -19.41 31.45
N ARG A 24 -1.31 -18.94 30.19
CA ARG A 24 -1.03 -17.55 29.80
C ARG A 24 -2.21 -16.87 29.08
N GLY A 25 -3.42 -17.41 29.18
CA GLY A 25 -4.63 -16.90 28.51
C GLY A 25 -5.10 -17.74 27.32
N PRO A 26 -6.03 -17.24 26.49
CA PRO A 26 -6.63 -18.00 25.39
C PRO A 26 -5.57 -18.38 24.34
N ALA A 27 -5.53 -19.66 23.97
CA ALA A 27 -4.56 -20.24 23.03
C ALA A 27 -5.25 -21.04 21.93
N VAL A 28 -4.66 -21.03 20.73
CA VAL A 28 -5.10 -21.84 19.58
C VAL A 28 -4.34 -23.15 19.60
N SER A 29 -5.06 -24.26 19.41
CA SER A 29 -4.46 -25.57 19.27
C SER A 29 -5.25 -26.44 18.29
N VAL A 30 -4.68 -27.58 17.95
CA VAL A 30 -5.38 -28.65 17.22
C VAL A 30 -6.18 -29.48 18.22
N ALA A 31 -7.42 -29.82 17.90
CA ALA A 31 -8.22 -30.77 18.69
C ALA A 31 -7.50 -32.12 18.75
N ARG A 32 -7.20 -32.62 19.95
CA ARG A 32 -6.71 -33.99 20.14
C ARG A 32 -7.86 -34.94 19.90
N LEU A 33 -7.80 -35.72 18.81
CA LEU A 33 -8.77 -36.78 18.54
C LEU A 33 -8.68 -37.90 19.61
N GLY A 34 -9.58 -37.87 20.58
CA GLY A 34 -9.76 -38.91 21.59
C GLY A 34 -10.53 -40.13 21.07
N MET A 35 -10.52 -41.22 21.85
CA MET A 35 -11.20 -42.49 21.50
C MET A 35 -12.71 -42.30 21.25
N LYS A 36 -13.37 -41.38 21.97
CA LYS A 36 -14.80 -41.03 21.77
C LYS A 36 -15.06 -40.36 20.42
N GLU A 37 -14.14 -39.53 19.92
CA GLU A 37 -14.25 -38.85 18.62
C GLU A 37 -14.07 -39.81 17.44
N ARG A 38 -13.17 -40.80 17.59
CA ARG A 38 -12.98 -41.86 16.60
C ARG A 38 -14.19 -42.80 16.53
N LEU A 39 -14.76 -43.14 17.69
CA LEU A 39 -16.00 -43.91 17.77
C LEU A 39 -17.17 -43.16 17.11
N PHE A 40 -17.26 -41.83 17.28
CA PHE A 40 -18.29 -41.02 16.62
C PHE A 40 -18.14 -40.97 15.10
N ALA A 41 -16.91 -40.79 14.57
CA ALA A 41 -16.67 -40.84 13.13
C ALA A 41 -17.10 -42.20 12.52
N PHE A 42 -16.91 -43.28 13.28
CA PHE A 42 -17.38 -44.61 12.92
C PHE A 42 -18.92 -44.74 13.02
N LEU A 43 -19.52 -44.28 14.12
CA LEU A 43 -20.96 -44.39 14.38
C LEU A 43 -21.83 -43.46 13.53
N ALA A 44 -21.30 -42.34 13.02
CA ALA A 44 -21.99 -41.46 12.08
C ALA A 44 -22.31 -42.16 10.73
N HIS A 45 -21.64 -43.28 10.43
CA HIS A 45 -21.85 -44.09 9.23
C HIS A 45 -22.69 -45.36 9.50
N VAL A 46 -23.19 -45.58 10.72
CA VAL A 46 -23.95 -46.78 11.10
C VAL A 46 -25.40 -46.38 11.42
N PRO A 47 -26.38 -46.72 10.57
CA PRO A 47 -27.77 -46.33 10.75
C PRO A 47 -28.48 -47.29 11.71
N LEU A 48 -28.17 -47.22 13.02
CA LEU A 48 -29.03 -47.63 14.16
C LEU A 48 -28.16 -47.77 15.42
N ILE A 49 -28.14 -46.79 16.36
CA ILE A 49 -27.82 -47.09 17.77
C ILE A 49 -28.64 -46.21 18.73
N LYS A 50 -29.20 -46.85 19.76
CA LYS A 50 -30.03 -46.35 20.88
C LYS A 50 -29.31 -45.41 21.88
N HIS A 51 -28.22 -44.73 21.49
CA HIS A 51 -27.44 -43.82 22.35
C HIS A 51 -27.47 -42.36 21.85
N CYS A 52 -28.62 -41.91 21.36
CA CYS A 52 -28.80 -40.59 20.74
C CYS A 52 -28.43 -39.41 21.65
N ASP A 53 -28.62 -39.50 22.97
CA ASP A 53 -28.44 -38.35 23.86
C ASP A 53 -26.97 -37.97 24.10
N ALA A 54 -26.09 -38.95 24.30
CA ALA A 54 -24.65 -38.68 24.45
C ALA A 54 -24.05 -38.15 23.14
N VAL A 55 -24.52 -38.69 22.00
CA VAL A 55 -24.14 -38.24 20.65
C VAL A 55 -24.65 -36.81 20.41
N ARG A 56 -25.89 -36.51 20.80
CA ARG A 56 -26.50 -35.18 20.68
C ARG A 56 -25.75 -34.14 21.50
N ARG A 57 -25.51 -34.40 22.80
CA ARG A 57 -24.76 -33.48 23.68
C ARG A 57 -23.35 -33.21 23.15
N TYR A 58 -22.68 -34.24 22.64
CA TYR A 58 -21.36 -34.08 22.05
C TYR A 58 -21.41 -33.25 20.76
N ALA A 59 -22.36 -33.51 19.87
CA ALA A 59 -22.55 -32.72 18.65
C ALA A 59 -22.86 -31.25 18.95
N GLU A 60 -23.71 -30.97 19.95
CA GLU A 60 -24.01 -29.62 20.45
C GLU A 60 -22.77 -28.94 21.04
N GLN A 61 -21.96 -29.67 21.80
CA GLN A 61 -20.69 -29.17 22.33
C GLN A 61 -19.73 -28.80 21.19
N VAL A 62 -19.49 -29.71 20.23
CA VAL A 62 -18.62 -29.45 19.08
C VAL A 62 -19.13 -28.28 18.24
N HIS A 63 -20.44 -28.19 18.03
CA HIS A 63 -21.06 -27.07 17.35
C HIS A 63 -20.79 -25.73 18.07
N THR A 64 -20.97 -25.71 19.39
CA THR A 64 -20.69 -24.55 20.24
C THR A 64 -19.21 -24.15 20.23
N GLU A 65 -18.32 -25.14 20.32
CA GLU A 65 -16.87 -24.93 20.22
C GLU A 65 -16.49 -24.34 18.86
N ASN A 66 -17.00 -24.90 17.75
CA ASN A 66 -16.70 -24.42 16.41
C ASN A 66 -17.18 -22.98 16.20
N ARG A 67 -18.36 -22.62 16.71
CA ARG A 67 -18.85 -21.23 16.71
C ARG A 67 -17.93 -20.29 17.48
N ARG A 68 -17.53 -20.68 18.70
CA ARG A 68 -16.59 -19.88 19.51
C ARG A 68 -15.24 -19.69 18.82
N VAL A 69 -14.69 -20.73 18.19
CA VAL A 69 -13.42 -20.64 17.45
C VAL A 69 -13.57 -19.69 16.27
N LEU A 70 -14.68 -19.78 15.53
CA LEU A 70 -14.98 -18.89 14.41
C LEU A 70 -15.05 -17.42 14.86
N GLU A 71 -15.75 -17.14 15.95
CA GLU A 71 -15.85 -15.79 16.53
C GLU A 71 -14.48 -15.21 16.90
N VAL A 72 -13.66 -15.98 17.62
CA VAL A 72 -12.31 -15.55 18.01
C VAL A 72 -11.43 -15.33 16.78
N PHE A 73 -11.54 -16.19 15.77
CA PHE A 73 -10.80 -16.04 14.52
C PHE A 73 -11.23 -14.78 13.75
N VAL A 74 -12.53 -14.49 13.68
CA VAL A 74 -13.06 -13.28 13.04
C VAL A 74 -12.62 -12.02 13.80
N LEU A 75 -12.57 -12.05 15.13
CA LEU A 75 -12.01 -10.96 15.93
C LEU A 75 -10.52 -10.74 15.62
N ALA A 76 -9.74 -11.81 15.45
CA ALA A 76 -8.34 -11.70 15.03
C ALA A 76 -8.22 -11.10 13.62
N LEU A 77 -9.05 -11.53 12.68
CA LEU A 77 -9.13 -10.92 11.34
C LEU A 77 -9.52 -9.45 11.42
N SER A 78 -10.44 -9.06 12.31
CA SER A 78 -10.89 -7.67 12.44
C SER A 78 -9.80 -6.77 12.96
N LYS A 79 -8.95 -7.26 13.86
CA LYS A 79 -7.80 -6.48 14.36
C LYS A 79 -6.74 -6.29 13.28
N ARG A 80 -6.48 -7.33 12.47
CA ARG A 80 -5.43 -7.29 11.43
C ARG A 80 -5.86 -6.59 10.15
N TYR A 81 -7.06 -6.92 9.66
CA TYR A 81 -7.56 -6.51 8.34
C TYR A 81 -8.75 -5.54 8.43
N GLY A 82 -9.13 -5.11 9.64
CA GLY A 82 -10.24 -4.19 9.86
C GLY A 82 -11.61 -4.88 9.81
N ALA A 83 -12.62 -4.17 10.32
CA ALA A 83 -13.98 -4.68 10.47
C ALA A 83 -14.61 -5.12 9.13
N GLU A 84 -14.33 -4.40 8.04
CA GLU A 84 -14.91 -4.72 6.73
C GLU A 84 -14.41 -6.07 6.18
N GLY A 85 -13.11 -6.34 6.30
CA GLY A 85 -12.51 -7.61 5.85
C GLY A 85 -12.95 -8.78 6.72
N ALA A 86 -13.00 -8.57 8.04
CA ALA A 86 -13.49 -9.58 8.98
C ALA A 86 -14.97 -9.91 8.77
N LYS A 87 -15.83 -8.90 8.55
CA LYS A 87 -17.23 -9.13 8.22
C LYS A 87 -17.39 -9.95 6.94
N ALA A 88 -16.64 -9.64 5.89
CA ALA A 88 -16.70 -10.41 4.63
C ALA A 88 -16.22 -11.86 4.81
N ALA A 89 -15.17 -12.06 5.60
CA ALA A 89 -14.68 -13.40 5.94
C ALA A 89 -15.71 -14.16 6.79
N PHE A 90 -16.35 -13.50 7.75
CA PHE A 90 -17.45 -14.07 8.53
C PHE A 90 -18.65 -14.42 7.65
N ASP A 91 -19.11 -13.54 6.76
CA ASP A 91 -20.24 -13.80 5.85
C ASP A 91 -19.96 -15.01 4.92
N TYR A 92 -18.68 -15.32 4.65
CA TYR A 92 -18.27 -16.55 3.98
C TYR A 92 -18.28 -17.76 4.93
N GLY A 93 -17.73 -17.63 6.13
CA GLY A 93 -17.66 -18.69 7.15
C GLY A 93 -19.02 -19.09 7.73
N ALA A 94 -19.92 -18.12 7.96
CA ALA A 94 -21.26 -18.30 8.54
C ALA A 94 -22.17 -19.20 7.69
N ARG A 95 -21.88 -19.37 6.40
CA ARG A 95 -22.58 -20.35 5.54
C ARG A 95 -22.32 -21.79 5.95
N ARG A 96 -21.26 -22.00 6.72
CA ARG A 96 -20.81 -23.28 7.23
C ARG A 96 -20.95 -23.29 8.75
N ASP A 97 -22.01 -22.66 9.28
CA ASP A 97 -22.23 -22.58 10.71
C ASP A 97 -22.11 -23.97 11.36
N GLY A 98 -21.34 -24.05 12.45
CA GLY A 98 -21.00 -25.31 13.11
C GLY A 98 -19.90 -26.16 12.46
N ALA A 99 -19.42 -25.83 11.26
CA ALA A 99 -18.33 -26.56 10.62
C ALA A 99 -16.97 -26.25 11.30
N PRO A 100 -16.06 -27.23 11.38
CA PRO A 100 -14.73 -27.01 11.93
C PRO A 100 -13.93 -26.05 11.04
N LEU A 101 -13.16 -25.16 11.66
CA LEU A 101 -12.15 -24.36 10.97
C LEU A 101 -10.99 -25.28 10.57
N ASP A 102 -10.97 -25.65 9.29
CA ASP A 102 -9.88 -26.40 8.66
C ASP A 102 -8.92 -25.47 7.90
N ARG A 103 -7.80 -26.02 7.41
CA ARG A 103 -6.80 -25.28 6.62
C ARG A 103 -7.40 -24.51 5.44
N ARG A 104 -8.37 -25.10 4.73
CA ARG A 104 -8.96 -24.51 3.53
C ARG A 104 -9.83 -23.31 3.88
N LEU A 105 -10.67 -23.44 4.91
CA LEU A 105 -11.57 -22.40 5.38
C LEU A 105 -10.77 -21.24 5.98
N VAL A 106 -9.77 -21.51 6.81
CA VAL A 106 -8.84 -20.50 7.35
C VAL A 106 -8.16 -19.73 6.21
N ARG A 107 -7.55 -20.44 5.24
CA ARG A 107 -6.87 -19.80 4.11
C ARG A 107 -7.83 -18.92 3.28
N ASN A 108 -9.03 -19.40 3.01
CA ASN A 108 -10.03 -18.65 2.25
C ASN A 108 -10.49 -17.40 3.02
N MET A 109 -10.76 -17.52 4.31
CA MET A 109 -11.19 -16.39 5.15
C MET A 109 -10.09 -15.33 5.31
N VAL A 110 -8.82 -15.74 5.47
CA VAL A 110 -7.68 -14.81 5.46
C VAL A 110 -7.58 -14.10 4.11
N SER A 111 -7.61 -14.86 3.00
CA SER A 111 -7.54 -14.32 1.64
C SER A 111 -8.67 -13.33 1.36
N ILE A 112 -9.89 -13.63 1.81
CA ILE A 112 -11.02 -12.70 1.73
C ILE A 112 -10.75 -11.45 2.55
N ALA A 113 -10.38 -11.58 3.82
CA ALA A 113 -10.14 -10.42 4.68
C ALA A 113 -9.05 -9.50 4.12
N GLU A 114 -7.96 -10.07 3.63
CA GLU A 114 -6.86 -9.37 2.97
C GLU A 114 -7.31 -8.67 1.68
N HIS A 115 -8.05 -9.36 0.80
CA HIS A 115 -8.62 -8.79 -0.42
C HIS A 115 -9.39 -7.49 -0.14
N PHE A 116 -10.20 -7.49 0.92
CA PHE A 116 -11.00 -6.34 1.32
C PHE A 116 -10.20 -5.22 1.97
N HIS A 117 -9.20 -5.59 2.77
CA HIS A 117 -8.31 -4.64 3.41
C HIS A 117 -7.48 -3.88 2.36
N GLY A 118 -7.02 -4.57 1.32
CA GLY A 118 -6.00 -4.11 0.38
C GLY A 118 -4.60 -4.14 1.00
N THR A 119 -3.57 -3.87 0.19
CA THR A 119 -2.15 -3.92 0.61
C THR A 119 -1.49 -2.55 0.53
N GLY A 120 -0.50 -2.30 1.38
CA GLY A 120 0.31 -1.08 1.39
C GLY A 120 0.14 -0.24 2.64
N ASP A 121 1.29 0.21 3.17
CA ASP A 121 1.37 0.99 4.41
C ASP A 121 0.75 2.40 4.26
N ALA A 122 0.46 2.82 3.02
CA ALA A 122 -0.11 4.12 2.68
C ALA A 122 -1.63 4.25 2.80
N LYS A 123 -2.36 3.15 3.07
CA LYS A 123 -3.81 3.16 3.26
C LYS A 123 -4.35 4.25 4.22
N PRO A 124 -3.72 4.51 5.38
CA PRO A 124 -4.23 5.49 6.33
C PRO A 124 -3.84 6.94 5.97
N LEU A 125 -2.99 7.16 4.96
CA LEU A 125 -2.46 8.48 4.63
C LEU A 125 -3.48 9.38 3.92
N ALA A 126 -3.39 10.69 4.16
CA ALA A 126 -4.22 11.72 3.52
C ALA A 126 -4.02 11.80 2.00
N ARG A 127 -2.76 11.73 1.55
CA ARG A 127 -2.38 11.69 0.14
C ARG A 127 -2.02 10.26 -0.24
N GLN A 128 -2.87 9.62 -1.03
CA GLN A 128 -2.69 8.23 -1.41
C GLN A 128 -3.21 7.96 -2.82
N ILE A 129 -2.55 7.03 -3.49
CA ILE A 129 -3.00 6.48 -4.76
C ILE A 129 -3.53 5.08 -4.49
N VAL A 130 -4.70 4.76 -5.06
CA VAL A 130 -5.36 3.47 -4.90
C VAL A 130 -5.50 2.81 -6.26
N PHE A 131 -4.70 1.78 -6.52
CA PHE A 131 -4.85 0.92 -7.69
C PHE A 131 -5.86 -0.19 -7.37
N ARG A 132 -6.86 -0.34 -8.22
CA ARG A 132 -7.95 -1.31 -8.06
C ARG A 132 -7.93 -2.31 -9.19
N THR A 133 -8.20 -3.56 -8.86
CA THR A 133 -8.24 -4.65 -9.83
C THR A 133 -9.40 -5.59 -9.55
N TRP A 134 -10.13 -5.90 -10.62
CA TRP A 134 -11.06 -7.00 -10.73
C TRP A 134 -10.43 -8.06 -11.62
N GLU A 135 -10.38 -9.29 -11.12
CA GLU A 135 -9.58 -10.34 -11.73
C GLU A 135 -10.07 -10.72 -13.13
N CYS A 136 -9.11 -10.82 -14.05
CA CYS A 136 -9.36 -11.45 -15.34
C CYS A 136 -9.45 -12.97 -15.16
N ARG A 137 -10.51 -13.58 -15.71
CA ARG A 137 -10.75 -15.04 -15.72
C ARG A 137 -10.88 -15.59 -17.14
N GLY A 138 -10.34 -14.87 -18.12
CA GLY A 138 -10.38 -15.19 -19.54
C GLY A 138 -11.27 -14.23 -20.34
N VAL A 139 -11.43 -14.48 -21.64
CA VAL A 139 -12.06 -13.55 -22.59
C VAL A 139 -13.51 -13.19 -22.24
N LYS A 140 -14.27 -14.11 -21.63
CA LYS A 140 -15.65 -13.87 -21.19
C LYS A 140 -15.74 -13.05 -19.89
N HIS A 141 -14.63 -12.94 -19.18
CA HIS A 141 -14.48 -12.21 -17.92
C HIS A 141 -13.13 -11.48 -17.93
N PRO A 142 -12.98 -10.45 -18.79
CA PRO A 142 -11.69 -9.78 -19.00
C PRO A 142 -11.18 -9.06 -17.75
N GLY A 143 -12.05 -8.87 -16.75
CA GLY A 143 -11.76 -8.12 -15.54
C GLY A 143 -11.66 -6.62 -15.83
N HIS A 144 -11.17 -5.88 -14.83
CA HIS A 144 -11.00 -4.44 -14.94
C HIS A 144 -9.88 -3.95 -14.03
N ALA A 145 -9.28 -2.83 -14.42
CA ALA A 145 -8.33 -2.13 -13.59
C ALA A 145 -8.63 -0.63 -13.61
N SER A 146 -8.53 0.00 -12.45
CA SER A 146 -8.72 1.43 -12.32
C SER A 146 -7.83 2.03 -11.25
N LEU A 147 -7.65 3.33 -11.31
CA LEU A 147 -6.78 4.07 -10.40
C LEU A 147 -7.55 5.24 -9.79
N THR A 148 -7.31 5.54 -8.51
CA THR A 148 -7.80 6.78 -7.89
C THR A 148 -6.66 7.49 -7.20
N ILE A 149 -6.49 8.76 -7.52
CA ILE A 149 -5.59 9.67 -6.81
C ILE A 149 -6.43 10.39 -5.77
N LYS A 150 -6.01 10.34 -4.50
CA LYS A 150 -6.70 10.97 -3.39
C LYS A 150 -5.77 11.94 -2.68
N ASN A 151 -6.24 13.16 -2.47
CA ASN A 151 -5.59 14.15 -1.63
C ASN A 151 -6.63 14.78 -0.71
N GLN A 152 -6.48 14.51 0.58
CA GLN A 152 -7.40 14.95 1.63
C GLN A 152 -6.68 15.76 2.70
N VAL A 153 -5.59 16.45 2.34
CA VAL A 153 -4.79 17.24 3.30
C VAL A 153 -5.45 18.57 3.63
N ASP A 154 -6.23 19.14 2.71
CA ASP A 154 -6.96 20.39 2.96
C ASP A 154 -8.02 20.17 4.04
N ALA A 155 -8.16 21.12 4.96
CA ALA A 155 -9.19 21.09 6.00
C ALA A 155 -10.60 21.22 5.39
N ASP A 156 -10.73 21.95 4.28
CA ASP A 156 -11.96 22.05 3.52
C ASP A 156 -12.15 20.81 2.63
N ALA A 157 -13.17 20.01 2.94
CA ALA A 157 -13.54 18.84 2.16
C ALA A 157 -13.88 19.15 0.69
N GLY A 158 -14.32 20.38 0.40
CA GLY A 158 -14.60 20.84 -0.98
C GLY A 158 -13.34 20.96 -1.84
N ARG A 159 -12.16 21.08 -1.22
CA ARG A 159 -10.87 21.19 -1.90
C ARG A 159 -10.13 19.86 -2.02
N HIS A 160 -10.71 18.78 -1.51
CA HIS A 160 -10.13 17.45 -1.62
C HIS A 160 -10.08 17.00 -3.08
N VAL A 161 -8.96 16.41 -3.47
CA VAL A 161 -8.79 15.86 -4.82
C VAL A 161 -9.21 14.40 -4.82
N TYR A 162 -10.12 14.04 -5.72
CA TYR A 162 -10.51 12.66 -6.01
C TYR A 162 -10.53 12.43 -7.52
N GLU A 163 -9.35 12.21 -8.09
CA GLU A 163 -9.23 11.95 -9.51
C GLU A 163 -9.30 10.45 -9.77
N HIS A 164 -10.39 10.00 -10.38
CA HIS A 164 -10.58 8.59 -10.77
C HIS A 164 -10.33 8.40 -12.26
N VAL A 165 -9.47 7.42 -12.57
CA VAL A 165 -9.16 6.96 -13.92
C VAL A 165 -9.68 5.54 -14.07
N SER A 166 -10.69 5.40 -14.92
CA SER A 166 -11.30 4.14 -15.32
C SER A 166 -11.58 4.21 -16.82
N TRP A 167 -11.35 3.12 -17.54
CA TRP A 167 -11.41 3.07 -18.99
C TRP A 167 -12.26 1.88 -19.44
N TRP A 168 -13.43 2.14 -20.00
CA TRP A 168 -14.39 1.13 -20.45
C TRP A 168 -14.74 1.35 -21.92
N PRO A 169 -15.26 0.33 -22.63
CA PRO A 169 -15.89 0.57 -23.92
C PRO A 169 -17.25 1.26 -23.71
N ASN A 170 -17.57 2.26 -24.53
CA ASN A 170 -18.87 2.93 -24.50
C ASN A 170 -20.00 2.11 -25.16
N GLN A 171 -19.65 0.95 -25.74
CA GLN A 171 -20.58 0.04 -26.40
C GLN A 171 -20.17 -1.41 -26.18
N ARG A 172 -21.08 -2.35 -26.42
CA ARG A 172 -20.73 -3.78 -26.43
C ARG A 172 -19.77 -4.06 -27.58
N LEU A 173 -18.69 -4.76 -27.27
CA LEU A 173 -17.73 -5.23 -28.28
C LEU A 173 -18.37 -6.36 -29.07
N ARG A 174 -18.30 -6.29 -30.41
CA ARG A 174 -18.98 -7.23 -31.31
C ARG A 174 -18.08 -8.42 -31.67
N ASP A 175 -16.76 -8.24 -31.66
CA ASP A 175 -15.76 -9.29 -32.01
C ASP A 175 -14.86 -9.74 -30.83
N LYS A 176 -13.87 -10.59 -31.15
CA LYS A 176 -12.87 -11.23 -30.26
C LYS A 176 -12.01 -10.26 -29.40
N GLY A 177 -12.35 -8.97 -29.32
CA GLY A 177 -11.71 -7.97 -28.46
C GLY A 177 -10.73 -7.02 -29.15
N PHE A 178 -10.58 -7.10 -30.48
CA PHE A 178 -9.68 -6.25 -31.26
C PHE A 178 -10.32 -4.94 -31.73
N ASP A 179 -11.64 -4.80 -31.65
CA ASP A 179 -12.33 -3.59 -32.09
C ASP A 179 -11.85 -2.38 -31.29
N ARG A 180 -11.54 -1.29 -32.00
CA ARG A 180 -11.32 0.02 -31.39
C ARG A 180 -12.65 0.77 -31.35
N VAL A 181 -13.13 1.07 -30.16
CA VAL A 181 -14.43 1.73 -29.94
C VAL A 181 -14.28 2.98 -29.10
N GLU A 182 -15.31 3.83 -29.07
CA GLU A 182 -15.30 4.99 -28.18
C GLU A 182 -15.12 4.55 -26.72
N PRO A 183 -14.23 5.19 -25.96
CA PRO A 183 -14.06 4.90 -24.57
C PRO A 183 -15.13 5.60 -23.74
N LYS A 184 -15.39 5.05 -22.56
CA LYS A 184 -16.17 5.65 -21.49
C LYS A 184 -15.28 5.75 -20.27
N THR A 185 -15.12 6.98 -19.76
CA THR A 185 -14.46 7.21 -18.47
C THR A 185 -15.51 7.29 -17.38
N LEU A 186 -15.29 6.58 -16.27
CA LEU A 186 -16.21 6.61 -15.14
C LEU A 186 -15.71 7.61 -14.09
N SER A 187 -16.64 8.35 -13.51
CA SER A 187 -16.35 9.40 -12.53
C SER A 187 -16.01 8.86 -11.14
N GLY A 188 -16.40 7.62 -10.83
CA GLY A 188 -16.15 7.03 -9.52
C GLY A 188 -16.09 5.50 -9.52
N TYR A 189 -15.27 4.96 -8.61
CA TYR A 189 -15.01 3.52 -8.49
C TYR A 189 -16.25 2.71 -8.09
N GLN A 190 -17.28 3.35 -7.52
CA GLN A 190 -18.56 2.70 -7.22
C GLN A 190 -19.26 2.24 -8.50
N ILE A 191 -19.12 2.99 -9.59
CA ILE A 191 -19.66 2.61 -10.89
C ILE A 191 -18.91 1.40 -11.43
N ASP A 192 -17.56 1.38 -11.36
CA ASP A 192 -16.78 0.18 -11.71
C ASP A 192 -17.27 -1.05 -10.92
N LYS A 193 -17.45 -0.90 -9.60
CA LYS A 193 -17.90 -1.97 -8.71
C LYS A 193 -19.23 -2.58 -9.17
N ARG A 194 -20.18 -1.75 -9.61
CA ARG A 194 -21.50 -2.18 -10.11
C ARG A 194 -21.40 -2.87 -11.47
N SER A 195 -20.60 -2.32 -12.39
CA SER A 195 -20.39 -2.89 -13.74
C SER A 195 -19.76 -4.28 -13.75
N GLU A 196 -19.12 -4.68 -12.65
CA GLU A 196 -18.45 -5.97 -12.48
C GLU A 196 -19.39 -7.13 -12.09
N ILE A 197 -20.68 -6.86 -11.92
CA ILE A 197 -21.70 -7.88 -11.81
C ILE A 197 -22.73 -7.72 -12.93
N SER A 198 -23.24 -8.84 -13.45
CA SER A 198 -24.31 -8.78 -14.44
C SER A 198 -25.66 -8.44 -13.78
N ASN A 199 -26.56 -7.78 -14.52
CA ASN A 199 -27.92 -7.48 -14.05
C ASN A 199 -28.65 -8.75 -13.54
N ALA A 200 -28.46 -9.89 -14.21
CA ALA A 200 -29.04 -11.16 -13.76
C ALA A 200 -28.46 -11.64 -12.43
N THR A 201 -27.16 -11.41 -12.19
CA THR A 201 -26.53 -11.71 -10.89
C THR A 201 -27.08 -10.78 -9.81
N GLU A 202 -27.15 -9.49 -10.10
CA GLU A 202 -27.72 -8.50 -9.19
C GLU A 202 -29.16 -8.85 -8.79
N GLN A 203 -30.03 -9.14 -9.76
CA GLN A 203 -31.42 -9.49 -9.51
C GLN A 203 -31.53 -10.71 -8.60
N ARG A 204 -30.74 -11.76 -8.86
CA ARG A 204 -30.69 -12.96 -8.00
C ARG A 204 -30.23 -12.63 -6.58
N LEU A 205 -29.26 -11.72 -6.42
CA LEU A 205 -28.81 -11.29 -5.10
C LEU A 205 -29.89 -10.50 -4.35
N ARG A 206 -30.62 -9.62 -5.04
CA ARG A 206 -31.76 -8.88 -4.46
C ARG A 206 -32.88 -9.82 -4.04
N GLN A 207 -33.30 -10.73 -4.92
CA GLN A 207 -34.31 -11.75 -4.63
C GLN A 207 -33.91 -12.63 -3.46
N GLY A 208 -32.67 -13.12 -3.45
CA GLY A 208 -32.17 -13.93 -2.35
C GLY A 208 -32.11 -13.17 -1.02
N ASP A 209 -31.76 -11.88 -1.03
CA ASP A 209 -31.77 -11.08 0.20
C ASP A 209 -33.17 -10.82 0.73
N ALA A 210 -34.12 -10.48 -0.16
CA ALA A 210 -35.52 -10.30 0.19
C ALA A 210 -36.13 -11.59 0.76
N ALA A 211 -35.92 -12.73 0.07
CA ALA A 211 -36.41 -14.03 0.51
C ALA A 211 -35.86 -14.42 1.89
N ARG A 212 -34.55 -14.21 2.14
CA ARG A 212 -33.96 -14.50 3.45
C ARG A 212 -34.51 -13.63 4.57
N ARG A 213 -34.68 -12.32 4.34
CA ARG A 213 -35.26 -11.42 5.35
C ARG A 213 -36.69 -11.83 5.69
N LYS A 214 -37.47 -12.19 4.68
CA LYS A 214 -38.84 -12.67 4.86
C LYS A 214 -38.88 -13.99 5.64
N ILE A 215 -38.07 -14.97 5.24
CA ILE A 215 -37.94 -16.26 5.96
C ILE A 215 -37.52 -16.07 7.42
N LEU A 216 -36.63 -15.11 7.70
CA LEU A 216 -36.19 -14.80 9.06
C LEU A 216 -37.31 -14.18 9.90
N ALA A 217 -38.13 -13.31 9.30
CA ALA A 217 -39.24 -12.65 9.98
C ALA A 217 -40.44 -13.60 10.20
N ASP A 218 -40.83 -14.34 9.16
CA ASP A 218 -42.05 -15.14 9.14
C ASP A 218 -41.80 -16.56 9.68
N GLY A 219 -40.55 -17.03 9.64
CA GLY A 219 -40.12 -18.38 10.02
C GLY A 219 -40.09 -19.35 8.83
N TYR A 220 -39.03 -20.18 8.77
CA TYR A 220 -38.77 -21.09 7.65
C TYR A 220 -39.93 -22.04 7.29
N LYS A 221 -40.75 -22.42 8.28
CA LYS A 221 -41.91 -23.29 8.10
C LYS A 221 -42.95 -22.70 7.14
N TYR A 222 -43.05 -21.37 7.09
CA TYR A 222 -44.03 -20.62 6.30
C TYR A 222 -43.50 -20.18 4.94
N ALA A 223 -42.22 -20.44 4.66
CA ALA A 223 -41.60 -20.08 3.40
C ALA A 223 -42.15 -20.93 2.25
N ASN A 224 -42.61 -20.29 1.17
CA ASN A 224 -43.06 -20.98 -0.04
C ASN A 224 -41.87 -21.52 -0.87
N GLN A 225 -42.15 -22.28 -1.93
CA GLN A 225 -41.10 -22.94 -2.73
C GLN A 225 -40.20 -21.93 -3.46
N GLU A 226 -40.74 -20.80 -3.91
CA GLU A 226 -40.00 -19.73 -4.59
C GLU A 226 -39.08 -18.99 -3.62
N GLU A 227 -39.56 -18.65 -2.42
CA GLU A 227 -38.76 -18.04 -1.36
C GLU A 227 -37.61 -18.95 -0.94
N ARG A 228 -37.88 -20.26 -0.79
CA ARG A 228 -36.82 -21.24 -0.53
C ARG A 228 -35.85 -21.36 -1.70
N HIS A 229 -36.34 -21.27 -2.94
CA HIS A 229 -35.52 -21.28 -4.13
C HIS A 229 -34.56 -20.09 -4.14
N ASP A 230 -35.09 -18.89 -3.93
CA ASP A 230 -34.37 -17.62 -4.03
C ASP A 230 -33.44 -17.38 -2.86
N ALA A 231 -33.82 -17.81 -1.66
CA ALA A 231 -32.97 -17.72 -0.47
C ALA A 231 -31.60 -18.38 -0.64
N ARG A 232 -31.45 -19.30 -1.61
CA ARG A 232 -30.17 -19.94 -1.98
C ARG A 232 -29.17 -18.99 -2.64
N PHE A 233 -29.60 -17.85 -3.17
CA PHE A 233 -28.71 -16.89 -3.82
C PHE A 233 -28.01 -15.98 -2.80
N PHE A 234 -26.84 -16.40 -2.33
CA PHE A 234 -26.00 -15.63 -1.41
C PHE A 234 -24.89 -14.84 -2.13
N PRO A 235 -24.59 -13.61 -1.69
CA PRO A 235 -23.52 -12.80 -2.28
C PRO A 235 -22.16 -13.44 -2.06
N ARG A 236 -21.34 -13.66 -3.08
CA ARG A 236 -19.96 -14.11 -2.87
C ARG A 236 -19.22 -13.12 -1.98
N ALA A 237 -18.11 -13.54 -1.36
CA ALA A 237 -17.36 -12.70 -0.42
C ALA A 237 -17.08 -11.29 -0.97
N GLY A 238 -16.70 -11.19 -2.25
CA GLY A 238 -16.48 -9.95 -3.01
C GLY A 238 -17.71 -9.08 -3.27
N GLN A 239 -18.92 -9.65 -3.28
CA GLN A 239 -20.15 -8.99 -3.68
C GLN A 239 -20.79 -8.28 -2.49
N LYS A 240 -20.99 -6.97 -2.58
CA LYS A 240 -21.53 -6.14 -1.50
C LYS A 240 -22.44 -5.05 -2.02
N LEU A 241 -23.41 -4.67 -1.20
CA LEU A 241 -24.12 -3.41 -1.34
C LEU A 241 -23.14 -2.24 -1.17
N ASP A 242 -23.32 -1.18 -1.94
CA ASP A 242 -22.69 0.11 -1.70
C ASP A 242 -23.57 1.01 -0.81
N LYS A 243 -23.24 2.30 -0.71
CA LYS A 243 -23.99 3.26 0.11
C LYS A 243 -25.39 3.55 -0.44
N GLU A 244 -25.61 3.30 -1.72
CA GLU A 244 -26.89 3.46 -2.42
C GLU A 244 -27.72 2.17 -2.38
N ALA A 245 -27.28 1.16 -1.61
CA ALA A 245 -27.87 -0.18 -1.57
C ALA A 245 -27.88 -0.89 -2.94
N GLU A 246 -26.88 -0.60 -3.77
CA GLU A 246 -26.68 -1.25 -5.07
C GLU A 246 -25.61 -2.34 -4.96
N TRP A 247 -25.85 -3.52 -5.54
CA TRP A 247 -24.88 -4.61 -5.50
C TRP A 247 -23.70 -4.32 -6.42
N GLY A 248 -22.50 -4.73 -6.00
CA GLY A 248 -21.32 -4.70 -6.84
C GLY A 248 -20.21 -5.61 -6.32
N LEU A 249 -19.21 -5.86 -7.16
CA LEU A 249 -18.03 -6.66 -6.80
C LEU A 249 -16.90 -5.74 -6.31
N SER A 250 -16.38 -5.97 -5.12
CA SER A 250 -15.25 -5.19 -4.59
C SER A 250 -13.92 -5.61 -5.22
N ALA A 251 -13.15 -4.62 -5.66
CA ALA A 251 -11.80 -4.79 -6.20
C ALA A 251 -10.78 -5.21 -5.11
N ARG A 252 -9.72 -5.87 -5.55
CA ARG A 252 -8.42 -5.89 -4.86
C ARG A 252 -7.84 -4.48 -4.88
N LYS A 253 -7.17 -4.05 -3.80
CA LYS A 253 -6.66 -2.68 -3.67
C LYS A 253 -5.18 -2.70 -3.32
N VAL A 254 -4.39 -1.87 -3.99
CA VAL A 254 -3.00 -1.57 -3.66
C VAL A 254 -2.88 -0.08 -3.38
N TYR A 255 -2.34 0.27 -2.23
CA TYR A 255 -2.22 1.63 -1.74
C TYR A 255 -0.77 2.12 -1.86
N PHE A 256 -0.57 3.28 -2.47
CA PHE A 256 0.74 3.92 -2.60
C PHE A 256 0.69 5.30 -1.94
N PRO A 257 1.78 5.73 -1.27
CA PRO A 257 1.86 7.09 -0.77
C PRO A 257 2.19 8.07 -1.91
N ALA A 258 1.71 9.30 -1.81
CA ALA A 258 2.25 10.39 -2.61
C ALA A 258 3.59 10.87 -2.01
N ILE A 259 4.54 11.28 -2.86
CA ILE A 259 5.79 11.91 -2.41
C ILE A 259 5.48 13.26 -1.74
N GLY A 260 6.24 13.58 -0.69
CA GLY A 260 6.18 14.85 0.01
C GLY A 260 5.47 14.78 1.35
N PHE A 261 5.13 15.94 1.92
CA PHE A 261 4.43 16.01 3.21
C PHE A 261 3.08 15.30 3.15
N ASN A 262 2.84 14.45 4.13
CA ASN A 262 1.65 13.63 4.24
C ASN A 262 1.32 13.36 5.72
N CYS A 263 0.05 13.18 6.04
CA CYS A 263 -0.39 12.88 7.40
C CYS A 263 -1.16 11.56 7.45
N ASP A 264 -1.06 10.84 8.56
CA ASP A 264 -1.93 9.72 8.86
C ASP A 264 -3.27 10.26 9.37
N LYS A 265 -4.38 9.88 8.74
CA LYS A 265 -5.73 10.34 9.13
C LYS A 265 -6.14 9.90 10.53
N ARG A 266 -5.45 8.91 11.10
CA ARG A 266 -5.70 8.39 12.44
C ARG A 266 -4.93 9.17 13.51
N ASP A 267 -3.92 9.94 13.10
CA ASP A 267 -3.12 10.72 14.02
C ASP A 267 -3.80 12.07 14.30
N ALA A 268 -4.30 12.22 15.53
CA ALA A 268 -4.97 13.43 15.99
C ALA A 268 -4.02 14.63 16.15
N THR A 269 -2.70 14.39 16.22
CA THR A 269 -1.71 15.47 16.34
C THR A 269 -1.51 16.24 15.03
N GLY A 270 -1.90 15.66 13.90
CA GLY A 270 -1.83 16.30 12.59
C GLY A 270 -0.41 16.61 12.09
N GLN A 271 0.65 16.15 12.78
CA GLN A 271 2.02 16.41 12.34
C GLN A 271 2.32 15.59 11.08
N GLY A 272 2.34 16.28 9.93
CA GLY A 272 2.68 15.66 8.66
C GLY A 272 4.15 15.22 8.63
N ALA A 273 4.41 13.98 8.25
CA ALA A 273 5.75 13.48 7.97
C ALA A 273 6.05 13.60 6.47
N PHE A 274 7.31 13.84 6.12
CA PHE A 274 7.73 13.82 4.73
C PHE A 274 7.86 12.37 4.25
N VAL A 275 7.08 11.99 3.23
CA VAL A 275 7.22 10.70 2.56
C VAL A 275 8.25 10.83 1.43
N LEU A 276 9.44 10.29 1.65
CA LEU A 276 10.55 10.35 0.69
C LEU A 276 10.32 9.48 -0.54
N PHE A 277 9.83 8.25 -0.35
CA PHE A 277 9.52 7.34 -1.45
C PHE A 277 8.01 7.19 -1.63
N GLY A 278 7.51 7.62 -2.78
CA GLY A 278 6.10 7.55 -3.14
C GLY A 278 5.93 7.81 -4.63
N LEU A 279 4.70 8.07 -5.05
CA LEU A 279 4.38 8.45 -6.43
C LEU A 279 4.20 9.97 -6.58
N ASN A 280 4.62 10.51 -7.72
CA ASN A 280 4.45 11.93 -8.05
C ASN A 280 2.98 12.22 -8.40
N GLU A 281 2.22 12.68 -7.41
CA GLU A 281 0.80 13.00 -7.52
C GLU A 281 0.49 14.00 -8.64
N VAL A 282 1.29 15.06 -8.78
CA VAL A 282 1.07 16.13 -9.77
C VAL A 282 1.20 15.58 -11.19
N ALA A 283 2.24 14.78 -11.44
CA ALA A 283 2.44 14.12 -12.73
C ALA A 283 1.30 13.15 -13.07
N MET A 284 0.83 12.38 -12.09
CA MET A 284 -0.30 11.46 -12.27
C MET A 284 -1.60 12.21 -12.56
N LEU A 285 -1.88 13.30 -11.86
CA LEU A 285 -3.07 14.14 -12.11
C LEU A 285 -3.02 14.76 -13.51
N ARG A 286 -1.84 15.20 -13.96
CA ARG A 286 -1.65 15.72 -15.31
C ARG A 286 -1.94 14.64 -16.36
N ASP A 287 -1.36 13.45 -16.23
CA ASP A 287 -1.60 12.37 -17.20
C ASP A 287 -3.05 11.86 -17.15
N ALA A 288 -3.68 11.78 -15.97
CA ALA A 288 -5.10 11.44 -15.82
C ALA A 288 -6.00 12.42 -16.61
N ARG A 289 -5.73 13.72 -16.50
CA ARG A 289 -6.44 14.76 -17.27
C ARG A 289 -6.18 14.62 -18.77
N THR A 290 -4.94 14.35 -19.17
CA THR A 290 -4.60 14.09 -20.59
C THR A 290 -5.36 12.89 -21.15
N VAL A 291 -5.47 11.80 -20.40
CA VAL A 291 -6.23 10.61 -20.80
C VAL A 291 -7.71 10.95 -20.97
N LYS A 292 -8.31 11.70 -20.05
CA LYS A 292 -9.72 12.14 -20.14
C LYS A 292 -9.95 13.10 -21.31
N ALA A 293 -9.04 14.04 -21.55
CA ALA A 293 -9.11 14.94 -22.70
C ALA A 293 -8.98 14.17 -24.02
N ALA A 294 -8.05 13.22 -24.10
CA ALA A 294 -7.87 12.38 -25.28
C ALA A 294 -9.06 11.45 -25.55
N ALA A 295 -9.80 11.04 -24.52
CA ALA A 295 -11.11 10.38 -24.71
C ALA A 295 -12.10 11.30 -25.43
N SER A 296 -12.22 12.56 -24.97
CA SER A 296 -13.20 13.51 -25.50
C SER A 296 -12.92 13.95 -26.94
N THR A 297 -11.65 14.00 -27.34
CA THR A 297 -11.24 14.33 -28.72
C THR A 297 -11.18 13.11 -29.64
N GLY A 298 -11.40 11.90 -29.10
CA GLY A 298 -11.27 10.65 -29.84
C GLY A 298 -9.83 10.25 -30.16
N ALA A 299 -8.82 10.91 -29.59
CA ALA A 299 -7.41 10.59 -29.77
C ALA A 299 -7.01 9.26 -29.10
N LEU A 300 -7.67 8.90 -28.00
CA LEU A 300 -7.58 7.57 -27.39
C LEU A 300 -8.90 6.83 -27.56
N LYS A 301 -8.82 5.56 -27.94
CA LYS A 301 -9.98 4.66 -28.02
C LYS A 301 -9.91 3.59 -26.93
N TYR A 302 -10.96 2.79 -26.83
CA TYR A 302 -10.94 1.55 -26.06
C TYR A 302 -10.71 0.37 -27.01
N GLN A 303 -9.79 -0.52 -26.63
CA GLN A 303 -9.58 -1.80 -27.29
C GLN A 303 -9.28 -2.85 -26.23
N MET A 304 -10.04 -3.96 -26.18
CA MET A 304 -9.89 -4.95 -25.10
C MET A 304 -8.52 -5.64 -25.14
N ILE A 305 -8.15 -6.13 -26.31
CA ILE A 305 -6.85 -6.74 -26.57
C ILE A 305 -5.92 -5.62 -27.03
N SER A 306 -5.17 -5.04 -26.09
CA SER A 306 -4.27 -3.93 -26.37
C SER A 306 -3.21 -3.82 -25.28
N THR A 307 -2.02 -3.37 -25.67
CA THR A 307 -0.95 -3.01 -24.73
C THR A 307 -1.04 -1.54 -24.28
N ALA A 308 -1.91 -0.74 -24.91
CA ALA A 308 -1.96 0.71 -24.72
C ALA A 308 -3.36 1.26 -24.40
N GLU A 309 -4.43 0.66 -24.92
CA GLU A 309 -5.78 1.27 -24.92
C GLU A 309 -6.85 0.46 -24.17
N ASN A 310 -6.45 -0.45 -23.29
CA ASN A 310 -7.39 -1.15 -22.40
C ASN A 310 -7.34 -0.58 -20.97
N CYS A 311 -8.21 -1.08 -20.09
CA CYS A 311 -8.29 -0.59 -18.72
C CYS A 311 -6.98 -0.77 -17.92
N ALA A 312 -6.33 -1.93 -18.09
CA ALA A 312 -5.07 -2.23 -17.44
C ALA A 312 -3.93 -1.32 -17.92
N SER A 313 -3.79 -1.12 -19.22
CA SER A 313 -2.74 -0.28 -19.80
C SER A 313 -2.91 1.19 -19.43
N ILE A 314 -4.14 1.72 -19.42
CA ILE A 314 -4.41 3.11 -19.03
C ILE A 314 -4.14 3.31 -17.53
N ALA A 315 -4.58 2.39 -16.66
CA ALA A 315 -4.29 2.46 -15.23
C ALA A 315 -2.76 2.37 -14.97
N LEU A 316 -2.06 1.50 -15.68
CA LEU A 316 -0.60 1.35 -15.61
C LEU A 316 0.14 2.58 -16.14
N ARG A 317 -0.33 3.19 -17.24
CA ARG A 317 0.23 4.42 -17.78
C ARG A 317 0.21 5.54 -16.74
N VAL A 318 -0.93 5.76 -16.08
CA VAL A 318 -1.03 6.77 -15.02
C VAL A 318 -0.18 6.40 -13.82
N LEU A 319 -0.12 5.12 -13.42
CA LEU A 319 0.78 4.68 -12.36
C LEU A 319 2.26 4.97 -12.69
N ARG A 320 2.66 4.71 -13.93
CA ARG A 320 4.03 4.92 -14.45
C ARG A 320 4.38 6.40 -14.57
N SER A 321 3.44 7.27 -14.94
CA SER A 321 3.66 8.73 -14.96
C SER A 321 3.94 9.30 -13.57
N GLY A 322 3.50 8.62 -12.51
CA GLY A 322 3.89 8.89 -11.12
C GLY A 322 5.30 8.46 -10.74
N GLY A 323 6.08 7.87 -11.66
CA GLY A 323 7.45 7.42 -11.41
C GLY A 323 7.57 6.01 -10.86
N ALA A 324 6.55 5.15 -11.04
CA ALA A 324 6.59 3.75 -10.58
C ALA A 324 7.83 2.96 -11.07
N GLU A 325 8.33 3.29 -12.25
CA GLU A 325 9.53 2.68 -12.84
C GLU A 325 10.85 3.03 -12.13
N HIS A 326 10.85 4.04 -11.24
CA HIS A 326 11.98 4.28 -10.35
C HIS A 326 12.13 3.21 -9.27
N PHE A 327 11.09 2.40 -9.04
CA PHE A 327 11.07 1.35 -8.03
C PHE A 327 11.18 -0.04 -8.65
N VAL A 328 10.38 -0.29 -9.69
CA VAL A 328 10.34 -1.58 -10.40
C VAL A 328 10.19 -1.33 -11.89
N SER A 329 11.11 -1.86 -12.68
CA SER A 329 11.06 -1.75 -14.14
C SER A 329 9.76 -2.33 -14.70
N TYR A 330 9.15 -1.62 -15.64
CA TYR A 330 7.96 -2.10 -16.31
C TYR A 330 8.33 -2.96 -17.53
N THR A 331 7.67 -4.10 -17.67
CA THR A 331 7.77 -4.92 -18.89
C THR A 331 6.38 -5.05 -19.46
N ALA A 332 6.18 -4.47 -20.65
CA ALA A 332 4.92 -4.58 -21.36
C ALA A 332 4.58 -6.05 -21.66
N ALA A 333 3.30 -6.37 -21.68
CA ALA A 333 2.82 -7.65 -22.19
C ALA A 333 3.07 -7.74 -23.70
N TRP A 334 3.26 -8.96 -24.19
CA TRP A 334 3.53 -9.19 -25.62
C TRP A 334 2.33 -8.87 -26.51
N PHE A 335 1.11 -9.02 -25.99
CA PHE A 335 -0.10 -8.96 -26.80
C PHE A 335 -1.20 -8.06 -26.21
N SER A 336 -1.52 -8.23 -24.93
CA SER A 336 -2.48 -7.39 -24.22
C SER A 336 -2.05 -7.24 -22.78
N GLU A 337 -2.16 -6.04 -22.24
CA GLU A 337 -2.14 -5.91 -20.78
C GLU A 337 -3.40 -6.56 -20.22
N ASP A 338 -3.29 -7.15 -19.04
CA ASP A 338 -4.43 -7.71 -18.34
C ASP A 338 -4.44 -7.24 -16.88
N PRO A 339 -5.63 -7.16 -16.24
CA PRO A 339 -5.75 -6.71 -14.86
C PRO A 339 -4.89 -7.50 -13.86
N ASN A 340 -4.68 -8.80 -14.05
CA ASN A 340 -3.92 -9.61 -13.09
C ASN A 340 -2.42 -9.25 -13.16
N ARG A 341 -1.86 -9.10 -14.36
CA ARG A 341 -0.47 -8.66 -14.55
C ARG A 341 -0.26 -7.23 -14.07
N ALA A 342 -1.21 -6.34 -14.35
CA ALA A 342 -1.19 -4.97 -13.84
C ALA A 342 -1.18 -4.92 -12.31
N HIS A 343 -1.99 -5.77 -11.65
CA HIS A 343 -2.02 -5.90 -10.21
C HIS A 343 -0.69 -6.41 -9.64
N ALA A 344 -0.09 -7.44 -10.26
CA ALA A 344 1.21 -7.97 -9.83
C ALA A 344 2.31 -6.90 -9.89
N TYR A 345 2.35 -6.11 -10.97
CA TYR A 345 3.26 -4.97 -11.09
C TYR A 345 3.01 -3.91 -9.99
N ALA A 346 1.75 -3.52 -9.80
CA ALA A 346 1.36 -2.58 -8.75
C ALA A 346 1.79 -3.06 -7.35
N GLN A 347 1.58 -4.33 -7.02
CA GLN A 347 2.03 -4.93 -5.76
C GLN A 347 3.56 -4.90 -5.61
N ALA A 348 4.31 -5.20 -6.68
CA ALA A 348 5.77 -5.15 -6.65
C ALA A 348 6.29 -3.73 -6.39
N VAL A 349 5.72 -2.72 -7.06
CA VAL A 349 6.04 -1.30 -6.84
C VAL A 349 5.72 -0.90 -5.40
N GLN A 350 4.56 -1.26 -4.88
CA GLN A 350 4.14 -0.93 -3.51
C GLN A 350 5.07 -1.57 -2.48
N ALA A 351 5.37 -2.86 -2.62
CA ALA A 351 6.27 -3.57 -1.71
C ALA A 351 7.67 -2.93 -1.69
N ARG A 352 8.14 -2.45 -2.84
CA ARG A 352 9.43 -1.77 -2.96
C ARG A 352 9.42 -0.39 -2.28
N ILE A 353 8.39 0.42 -2.52
CA ILE A 353 8.21 1.73 -1.87
C ILE A 353 8.17 1.56 -0.34
N ASP A 354 7.35 0.63 0.16
CA ASP A 354 7.20 0.41 1.60
C ASP A 354 8.52 -0.07 2.23
N THR A 355 9.27 -0.93 1.53
CA THR A 355 10.60 -1.38 1.98
C THR A 355 11.57 -0.21 2.11
N LEU A 356 11.61 0.70 1.12
CA LEU A 356 12.50 1.87 1.15
C LEU A 356 12.10 2.87 2.24
N ASN A 357 10.80 3.11 2.45
CA ASN A 357 10.33 3.99 3.53
C ASN A 357 10.59 3.40 4.92
N ARG A 358 10.42 2.08 5.10
CA ARG A 358 10.82 1.40 6.34
C ARG A 358 12.32 1.53 6.59
N LEU A 359 13.14 1.28 5.57
CA LEU A 359 14.60 1.42 5.67
C LEU A 359 15.01 2.86 6.03
N ARG A 360 14.40 3.87 5.41
CA ARG A 360 14.62 5.29 5.76
C ARG A 360 14.27 5.58 7.23
N THR A 361 13.16 5.03 7.71
CA THR A 361 12.71 5.20 9.10
C THR A 361 13.70 4.52 10.06
N ASP A 362 14.18 3.32 9.73
CA ASP A 362 15.17 2.60 10.53
C ASP A 362 16.52 3.34 10.57
N ILE A 363 16.94 3.94 9.45
CA ILE A 363 18.11 4.85 9.39
C ILE A 363 17.91 6.05 10.31
N ALA A 364 16.75 6.71 10.26
CA ALA A 364 16.45 7.86 11.12
C ALA A 364 16.66 7.51 12.60
N ARG A 365 15.98 6.43 13.05
CA ARG A 365 16.05 5.94 14.43
C ARG A 365 17.47 5.53 14.84
N TYR A 366 18.24 4.99 13.90
CA TYR A 366 19.64 4.63 14.16
C TYR A 366 20.51 5.88 14.33
N CYS A 367 20.42 6.85 13.42
CA CYS A 367 21.16 8.09 13.47
C CYS A 367 20.79 8.96 14.68
N GLU A 368 19.52 9.01 15.09
CA GLU A 368 19.08 9.66 16.33
C GLU A 368 19.78 9.07 17.56
N ARG A 369 19.87 7.73 17.65
CA ARG A 369 20.58 7.06 18.75
C ARG A 369 22.08 7.37 18.72
N LEU A 370 22.72 7.39 17.55
CA LEU A 370 24.11 7.80 17.42
C LEU A 370 24.32 9.25 17.89
N GLY A 371 23.42 10.13 17.50
CA GLY A 371 23.39 11.53 17.94
C GLY A 371 23.12 11.72 19.43
N GLY A 372 22.75 10.68 20.18
CA GLY A 372 22.62 10.72 21.64
C GLY A 372 23.96 10.63 22.40
N SER A 373 25.04 10.20 21.74
CA SER A 373 26.37 10.09 22.37
C SER A 373 27.05 11.45 22.46
N ALA A 374 27.53 11.83 23.65
CA ALA A 374 28.18 13.12 23.89
C ALA A 374 29.40 13.37 22.99
N SER A 375 30.24 12.35 22.77
CA SER A 375 31.42 12.46 21.90
C SER A 375 31.04 12.66 20.43
N VAL A 376 29.98 11.99 19.98
CA VAL A 376 29.45 12.13 18.62
C VAL A 376 28.77 13.48 18.44
N GLN A 377 28.02 13.96 19.45
CA GLN A 377 27.42 15.30 19.43
C GLN A 377 28.48 16.39 19.35
N GLN A 378 29.56 16.27 20.12
CA GLN A 378 30.66 17.24 20.08
C GLN A 378 31.33 17.24 18.70
N ALA A 379 31.59 16.06 18.12
CA ALA A 379 32.13 15.92 16.78
C ALA A 379 31.19 16.51 15.72
N TRP A 380 29.88 16.26 15.83
CA TRP A 380 28.86 16.83 14.93
C TRP A 380 28.81 18.37 15.03
N ARG A 381 28.81 18.94 16.24
CA ARG A 381 28.85 20.40 16.44
C ARG A 381 30.11 21.03 15.87
N ALA A 382 31.27 20.40 16.08
CA ALA A 382 32.54 20.87 15.51
C ALA A 382 32.50 20.84 13.98
N PHE A 383 31.97 19.76 13.40
CA PHE A 383 31.74 19.64 11.95
C PHE A 383 30.81 20.74 11.41
N SER A 384 29.65 20.96 12.05
CA SER A 384 28.71 22.01 11.64
C SER A 384 29.33 23.41 11.72
N LYS A 385 30.06 23.72 12.79
CA LYS A 385 30.69 25.04 13.00
C LYS A 385 31.85 25.31 12.03
N ALA A 386 32.68 24.29 11.73
CA ALA A 386 33.80 24.44 10.81
C ALA A 386 33.34 24.83 9.39
N GLY A 387 32.16 24.34 8.97
CA GLY A 387 31.58 24.71 7.69
C GLY A 387 30.98 26.11 7.62
N GLU A 388 30.51 26.67 8.74
CA GLU A 388 30.03 28.07 8.78
C GLU A 388 31.19 29.04 8.57
N THR A 389 32.36 28.75 9.13
CA THR A 389 33.57 29.57 8.96
C THR A 389 34.15 29.50 7.55
N SER A 390 34.21 28.31 6.92
CA SER A 390 34.80 28.16 5.58
C SER A 390 33.87 28.62 4.45
N ALA A 391 32.55 28.37 4.55
CA ALA A 391 31.58 28.87 3.59
C ALA A 391 31.35 30.39 3.73
N GLY A 392 31.43 30.93 4.96
CA GLY A 392 31.37 32.36 5.23
C GLY A 392 32.60 33.14 4.73
N GLN A 393 33.78 32.52 4.70
CA GLN A 393 34.99 33.10 4.10
C GLN A 393 34.93 33.07 2.57
N ALA A 394 34.58 31.94 1.96
CA ALA A 394 34.50 31.81 0.50
C ALA A 394 33.42 32.72 -0.13
N ALA A 395 32.29 32.95 0.57
CA ALA A 395 31.27 33.90 0.13
C ALA A 395 31.71 35.37 0.27
N ARG A 396 32.55 35.70 1.27
CA ARG A 396 33.15 37.03 1.40
C ARG A 396 34.21 37.29 0.33
N ASP A 397 35.01 36.28 0.01
CA ASP A 397 36.06 36.39 -1.00
C ASP A 397 35.49 36.42 -2.43
N ALA A 398 34.35 35.77 -2.68
CA ALA A 398 33.64 35.82 -3.97
C ALA A 398 32.85 37.12 -4.20
N LEU A 399 32.52 37.87 -3.14
CA LEU A 399 31.81 39.16 -3.20
C LEU A 399 32.75 40.38 -3.16
N ALA A 400 34.07 40.15 -3.11
CA ALA A 400 35.08 41.19 -2.89
C ALA A 400 35.71 41.80 -4.17
N PRO A 401 34.98 41.88 -5.31
CA PRO A 401 35.18 43.07 -6.15
C PRO A 401 33.90 43.56 -6.86
N GLU A 402 32.77 43.73 -6.16
CA GLU A 402 31.64 44.52 -6.73
C GLU A 402 31.03 45.56 -5.78
N ALA A 403 31.55 45.71 -4.56
CA ALA A 403 30.99 46.62 -3.55
C ALA A 403 31.43 48.10 -3.66
N GLU A 404 32.12 48.51 -4.73
CA GLU A 404 32.58 49.91 -4.90
C GLU A 404 31.91 50.71 -6.04
N ARG A 405 30.79 50.25 -6.62
CA ARG A 405 29.99 51.12 -7.50
C ARG A 405 28.48 50.91 -7.33
N GLY A 406 27.81 51.95 -6.84
CA GLY A 406 26.40 52.22 -7.15
C GLY A 406 25.45 52.17 -5.96
N HIS A 407 24.99 53.36 -5.56
CA HIS A 407 24.01 53.60 -4.53
C HIS A 407 22.59 53.07 -4.84
N ALA A 408 21.93 52.63 -3.76
CA ALA A 408 20.54 52.86 -3.36
C ALA A 408 19.42 52.83 -4.42
N ALA A 409 18.54 51.82 -4.30
CA ALA A 409 17.08 51.97 -4.06
C ALA A 409 16.30 50.77 -4.64
N HIS A 410 15.72 49.98 -3.72
CA HIS A 410 14.42 49.27 -3.79
C HIS A 410 14.47 47.96 -2.99
N ALA A 411 14.30 48.10 -1.67
CA ALA A 411 13.90 47.01 -0.80
C ALA A 411 12.38 46.84 -0.88
N ASN A 412 11.89 45.70 -1.38
CA ASN A 412 11.06 44.75 -0.60
C ASN A 412 10.24 43.76 -1.46
N ALA A 413 10.09 42.57 -0.87
CA ALA A 413 9.03 41.56 -1.07
C ALA A 413 9.24 40.36 -2.03
N HIS A 414 10.46 40.05 -2.49
CA HIS A 414 10.76 38.77 -3.17
C HIS A 414 11.84 37.89 -2.51
N ALA A 415 12.42 38.33 -1.39
CA ALA A 415 13.57 37.70 -0.74
C ALA A 415 13.36 36.38 0.08
N PRO A 416 12.17 35.82 0.39
CA PRO A 416 12.11 34.59 1.20
C PRO A 416 12.22 33.26 0.42
N ARG A 417 12.03 33.26 -0.92
CA ARG A 417 12.00 32.02 -1.72
C ARG A 417 13.36 31.59 -2.28
N GLN A 418 14.26 32.54 -2.55
CA GLN A 418 15.60 32.27 -3.08
C GLN A 418 16.65 31.99 -1.99
N ALA A 419 16.48 32.54 -0.78
CA ALA A 419 17.39 32.29 0.34
C ALA A 419 17.42 30.81 0.79
N ARG A 420 16.29 30.08 0.67
CA ARG A 420 16.19 28.67 1.10
C ARG A 420 16.97 27.70 0.19
N PRO A 421 16.85 27.74 -1.15
CA PRO A 421 17.66 26.92 -2.05
C PRO A 421 19.18 27.12 -1.89
N ASP A 422 19.62 28.36 -1.66
CA ASP A 422 21.04 28.69 -1.54
C ASP A 422 21.64 28.10 -0.25
N ASP A 423 20.89 28.13 0.86
CA ASP A 423 21.30 27.51 2.12
C ASP A 423 21.39 25.97 2.00
N HIS A 424 20.42 25.33 1.34
CA HIS A 424 20.47 23.89 1.07
C HIS A 424 21.66 23.52 0.17
N THR A 425 21.97 24.35 -0.83
CA THR A 425 23.11 24.13 -1.74
C THR A 425 24.43 24.22 -0.97
N ARG A 426 24.60 25.24 -0.12
CA ARG A 426 25.77 25.37 0.76
C ARG A 426 25.95 24.17 1.68
N GLU A 427 24.85 23.66 2.22
CA GLU A 427 24.86 22.47 3.07
C GLU A 427 25.30 21.22 2.30
N VAL A 428 24.81 21.05 1.07
CA VAL A 428 25.24 19.97 0.17
C VAL A 428 26.75 20.07 -0.11
N ASP A 429 27.23 21.26 -0.48
CA ASP A 429 28.65 21.48 -0.80
C ASP A 429 29.54 21.20 0.41
N ARG A 430 29.11 21.64 1.61
CA ARG A 430 29.80 21.36 2.87
C ARG A 430 29.94 19.86 3.13
N ILE A 431 28.83 19.13 3.05
CA ILE A 431 28.84 17.68 3.27
C ILE A 431 29.67 17.01 2.16
N GLY A 432 29.56 17.46 0.91
CA GLY A 432 30.33 16.95 -0.22
C GLY A 432 31.84 17.10 -0.02
N ALA A 433 32.30 18.28 0.41
CA ALA A 433 33.70 18.56 0.70
C ALA A 433 34.27 17.64 1.80
N TYR A 434 33.47 17.35 2.83
CA TYR A 434 33.86 16.41 3.88
C TYR A 434 34.12 14.99 3.34
N PHE A 435 33.25 14.47 2.48
CA PHE A 435 33.47 13.16 1.86
C PHE A 435 34.61 13.15 0.84
N ALA A 436 34.85 14.27 0.14
CA ALA A 436 35.99 14.41 -0.76
C ALA A 436 37.33 14.32 0.00
N ALA A 437 37.45 15.03 1.12
CA ALA A 437 38.64 14.99 1.98
C ALA A 437 38.89 13.58 2.55
N LEU A 438 37.82 12.89 2.97
CA LEU A 438 37.92 11.49 3.44
C LEU A 438 38.38 10.52 2.36
N SER A 439 38.04 10.78 1.09
CA SER A 439 38.40 9.92 -0.04
C SER A 439 39.84 10.12 -0.50
N ALA A 440 40.41 11.32 -0.32
CA ALA A 440 41.78 11.64 -0.71
C ALA A 440 42.86 10.98 0.18
N GLY A 441 42.48 10.52 1.39
CA GLY A 441 43.42 10.03 2.40
C GLY A 441 43.56 8.51 2.55
N ARG A 442 42.98 7.66 1.68
CA ARG A 442 42.93 6.20 1.92
C ARG A 442 43.71 5.33 0.92
N SER A 443 44.47 4.37 1.48
CA SER A 443 45.21 3.28 0.82
C SER A 443 44.87 1.93 1.50
N SER A 444 44.04 1.10 0.85
CA SER A 444 43.71 -0.34 1.09
C SER A 444 43.11 -0.76 2.46
N LYS A 445 41.92 -1.41 2.51
CA LYS A 445 41.59 -2.86 2.48
C LYS A 445 40.07 -3.04 2.73
N HIS A 446 39.47 -4.10 2.17
CA HIS A 446 38.06 -4.58 2.19
C HIS A 446 36.95 -3.91 3.06
N ARG A 447 37.19 -3.47 4.31
CA ARG A 447 36.23 -2.64 5.09
C ARG A 447 36.08 -1.22 4.54
N ASP A 448 37.10 -0.75 3.82
CA ASP A 448 37.05 0.45 3.01
C ASP A 448 36.01 0.39 1.90
N ARG A 449 35.51 -0.80 1.52
CA ARG A 449 34.59 -0.91 0.39
C ARG A 449 33.21 -0.32 0.70
N ALA A 450 32.63 -0.60 1.87
CA ALA A 450 31.33 -0.03 2.25
C ALA A 450 31.41 1.49 2.48
N ASP A 451 32.50 1.94 3.10
CA ASP A 451 32.78 3.37 3.29
C ASP A 451 33.06 4.08 1.95
N ALA A 452 33.79 3.43 1.03
CA ALA A 452 34.03 3.95 -0.31
C ALA A 452 32.75 3.96 -1.13
N ASP A 453 31.91 2.94 -1.04
CA ASP A 453 30.59 2.90 -1.68
C ASP A 453 29.71 4.05 -1.17
N LEU A 454 29.78 4.37 0.14
CA LEU A 454 29.06 5.51 0.72
C LEU A 454 29.64 6.85 0.24
N ALA A 455 30.95 7.03 0.26
CA ALA A 455 31.60 8.25 -0.23
C ALA A 455 31.36 8.47 -1.73
N ASP A 456 31.37 7.39 -2.50
CA ASP A 456 31.07 7.39 -3.93
C ASP A 456 29.59 7.72 -4.19
N ALA A 457 28.66 7.13 -3.44
CA ALA A 457 27.26 7.52 -3.47
C ALA A 457 27.08 9.00 -3.13
N MET A 458 27.80 9.51 -2.12
CA MET A 458 27.79 10.92 -1.73
C MET A 458 28.22 11.84 -2.88
N LYS A 459 29.29 11.48 -3.58
CA LYS A 459 29.79 12.24 -4.72
C LYS A 459 28.84 12.20 -5.92
N ARG A 460 28.32 11.02 -6.27
CA ARG A 460 27.48 10.84 -7.48
C ARG A 460 26.03 11.29 -7.28
N CYS A 461 25.54 11.27 -6.05
CA CYS A 461 24.14 11.48 -5.75
C CYS A 461 23.84 12.77 -4.97
N ALA A 462 24.83 13.65 -4.75
CA ALA A 462 24.60 14.98 -4.19
C ALA A 462 23.43 15.69 -4.93
N PRO A 463 22.39 16.16 -4.21
CA PRO A 463 21.27 16.85 -4.83
C PRO A 463 21.67 18.26 -5.25
N SER A 464 20.98 18.81 -6.24
CA SER A 464 21.16 20.17 -6.72
C SER A 464 19.81 20.84 -6.96
N PRO A 465 19.75 22.18 -7.00
CA PRO A 465 18.52 22.92 -7.32
C PRO A 465 17.92 22.60 -8.70
N ARG A 466 18.70 22.01 -9.60
CA ARG A 466 18.28 21.65 -10.96
C ARG A 466 17.73 20.24 -11.08
N ASP A 467 17.86 19.42 -10.03
CA ASP A 467 17.35 18.06 -10.08
C ASP A 467 15.82 18.05 -10.01
N ASP A 468 15.20 17.34 -10.94
CA ASP A 468 13.77 17.08 -10.89
C ASP A 468 13.41 16.00 -9.87
N VAL A 469 12.11 15.84 -9.59
CA VAL A 469 11.57 14.83 -8.67
C VAL A 469 12.07 13.42 -9.02
N ALA A 470 12.17 13.09 -10.30
CA ALA A 470 12.62 11.78 -10.77
C ALA A 470 14.09 11.53 -10.42
N THR A 471 14.95 12.52 -10.64
CA THR A 471 16.39 12.47 -10.36
C THR A 471 16.65 12.41 -8.87
N LEU A 472 15.97 13.25 -8.08
CA LEU A 472 16.03 13.22 -6.62
C LEU A 472 15.57 11.88 -6.05
N THR A 473 14.53 11.26 -6.63
CA THR A 473 14.04 9.94 -6.19
C THR A 473 15.09 8.86 -6.41
N ARG A 474 15.78 8.88 -7.55
CA ARG A 474 16.87 7.93 -7.85
C ARG A 474 18.06 8.14 -6.91
N LYS A 475 18.47 9.39 -6.67
CA LYS A 475 19.54 9.77 -5.74
C LYS A 475 19.22 9.31 -4.31
N ALA A 476 18.02 9.61 -3.82
CA ALA A 476 17.52 9.19 -2.51
C ALA A 476 17.58 7.67 -2.34
N ARG A 477 17.14 6.91 -3.35
CA ARG A 477 17.14 5.44 -3.31
C ARG A 477 18.55 4.89 -3.11
N VAL A 478 19.52 5.37 -3.90
CA VAL A 478 20.92 4.96 -3.79
C VAL A 478 21.48 5.25 -2.40
N PHE A 479 21.17 6.42 -1.83
CA PHE A 479 21.62 6.77 -0.48
C PHE A 479 21.01 5.91 0.61
N VAL A 480 19.69 5.78 0.63
CA VAL A 480 18.99 5.00 1.64
C VAL A 480 19.43 3.54 1.61
N GLU A 481 19.66 2.97 0.43
CA GLU A 481 20.16 1.61 0.31
C GLU A 481 21.60 1.46 0.76
N THR A 482 22.47 2.38 0.35
CA THR A 482 23.88 2.33 0.71
C THR A 482 24.06 2.51 2.22
N LEU A 483 23.42 3.52 2.80
CA LEU A 483 23.45 3.77 4.24
C LEU A 483 22.75 2.64 5.02
N GLY A 484 21.69 2.05 4.47
CA GLY A 484 20.98 0.91 5.06
C GLY A 484 21.86 -0.31 5.33
N ARG A 485 22.93 -0.52 4.53
CA ARG A 485 23.90 -1.62 4.75
C ARG A 485 24.68 -1.46 6.05
N HIS A 486 24.71 -0.26 6.63
CA HIS A 486 25.43 0.04 7.88
C HIS A 486 24.56 -0.12 9.14
N LEU A 487 23.29 -0.49 9.04
CA LEU A 487 22.39 -0.60 10.21
C LEU A 487 22.66 -1.81 11.12
N GLY A 488 23.41 -2.81 10.64
CA GLY A 488 23.63 -4.08 11.33
C GLY A 488 24.78 -4.10 12.35
N ALA A 489 25.61 -3.05 12.41
CA ALA A 489 26.76 -2.99 13.32
C ALA A 489 26.97 -1.57 13.86
N PRO A 490 27.25 -1.41 15.16
CA PRO A 490 27.62 -0.11 15.73
C PRO A 490 28.87 0.45 15.03
N PRO A 491 28.97 1.78 14.85
CA PRO A 491 30.17 2.36 14.27
C PRO A 491 31.37 2.07 15.19
N PRO A 492 32.52 1.69 14.62
CA PRO A 492 33.70 1.31 15.40
C PRO A 492 34.35 2.50 16.12
N ASP A 493 34.11 3.72 15.62
CA ASP A 493 34.70 4.95 16.13
C ASP A 493 33.79 6.17 15.86
N VAL A 494 34.15 7.30 16.48
CA VAL A 494 33.43 8.59 16.31
C VAL A 494 33.45 9.08 14.85
N PRO A 495 34.56 9.01 14.09
CA PRO A 495 34.56 9.36 12.67
C PRO A 495 33.56 8.58 11.82
N SER A 496 33.40 7.27 12.08
CA SER A 496 32.43 6.44 11.35
C SER A 496 30.99 6.82 11.71
N ALA A 497 30.71 7.12 12.98
CA ALA A 497 29.41 7.66 13.40
C ALA A 497 29.12 9.02 12.72
N LEU A 498 30.13 9.89 12.64
CA LEU A 498 30.03 11.20 11.99
C LEU A 498 29.70 11.07 10.49
N ARG A 499 30.33 10.12 9.78
CA ARG A 499 30.01 9.84 8.37
C ARG A 499 28.55 9.42 8.18
N MET A 500 28.05 8.55 9.05
CA MET A 500 26.65 8.12 8.98
C MET A 500 25.68 9.29 9.22
N LEU A 501 25.99 10.18 10.18
CA LEU A 501 25.20 11.38 10.42
C LEU A 501 25.26 12.36 9.23
N ALA A 502 26.42 12.54 8.62
CA ALA A 502 26.58 13.40 7.45
C ALA A 502 25.81 12.86 6.22
N ALA A 503 25.87 11.54 5.98
CA ALA A 503 25.08 10.89 4.93
C ALA A 503 23.56 10.99 5.23
N HIS A 504 23.16 10.86 6.50
CA HIS A 504 21.78 11.08 6.89
C HIS A 504 21.31 12.53 6.67
N ALA A 505 22.17 13.52 6.98
CA ALA A 505 21.88 14.93 6.70
C ALA A 505 21.73 15.21 5.20
N MET A 506 22.51 14.52 4.34
CA MET A 506 22.35 14.59 2.89
C MET A 506 20.99 14.07 2.41
N ILE A 507 20.46 13.01 3.02
CA ILE A 507 19.08 12.56 2.76
C ILE A 507 18.08 13.67 3.11
N GLY A 508 18.30 14.38 4.23
CA GLY A 508 17.51 15.56 4.61
C GLY A 508 17.57 16.69 3.56
N GLN A 509 18.73 16.93 2.95
CA GLN A 509 18.84 17.89 1.85
C GLN A 509 18.07 17.42 0.61
N ILE A 510 18.08 16.14 0.28
CA ILE A 510 17.25 15.60 -0.80
C ILE A 510 15.77 15.79 -0.51
N GLU A 511 15.31 15.55 0.74
CA GLU A 511 13.93 15.81 1.16
C GLU A 511 13.56 17.29 0.94
N ALA A 512 14.45 18.22 1.28
CA ALA A 512 14.23 19.66 1.07
C ALA A 512 14.17 20.05 -0.41
N PHE A 513 15.13 19.62 -1.24
CA PHE A 513 15.10 19.85 -2.69
C PHE A 513 13.88 19.20 -3.34
N MET A 514 13.46 18.02 -2.87
CA MET A 514 12.27 17.33 -3.34
C MET A 514 11.00 18.14 -3.02
N ALA A 515 10.91 18.72 -1.82
CA ALA A 515 9.79 19.57 -1.44
C ALA A 515 9.68 20.81 -2.36
N ILE A 516 10.83 21.41 -2.71
CA ILE A 516 10.89 22.55 -3.64
C ILE A 516 10.47 22.10 -5.04
N ALA A 517 11.01 20.99 -5.55
CA ALA A 517 10.73 20.48 -6.89
C ALA A 517 9.28 20.03 -7.09
N ILE A 518 8.59 19.59 -6.03
CA ILE A 518 7.16 19.24 -6.06
C ILE A 518 6.28 20.50 -6.10
N ALA A 519 6.75 21.59 -5.49
CA ALA A 519 6.00 22.85 -5.40
C ALA A 519 6.17 23.76 -6.63
N ALA A 520 7.20 23.51 -7.46
CA ALA A 520 7.43 24.15 -8.74
C ALA A 520 6.58 23.53 -9.85
#